data_AF-A0A7X9ARL5-F1
#
_entry.id   AF-A0A7X9ARL5-F1
#
_cell.length_a   1.000
_cell.length_b   1.000
_cell.length_c   1.000
_cell.angle_alpha   90.00
_cell.angle_beta   90.00
_cell.angle_gamma   90.00
#
_symmetry.space_group_name_H-M   'P 1'
#
loop_
_entity.id
_entity.type
_entity.pdbx_description
1 polymer ?
#
loop_
_entity_poly.entity_id
_entity_poly.type
_entity_poly.pdbx_seq_one_letter_code
_entity_poly.pdbx_strand_id
1 'polypeptide(L)'
;MHSEKNTGIHLASQEYTPLKVATSGVYWDADFQNLLRDRDGSDRARFFPRAELTPTGVLFSLTDQGRELVADSKPMTRHKLPPRELDQFVEAMMNFQKLADDSQASNQAPPPDPTKIAFIKTFRLPDPDRQPESYRLAGPWFDQRLVVLWGYDRQPDGGSFPANDAQEIRQRLLPYVDPHHGWRRLSARLLHVAAALLLIFLVWTMFRSAQAPVNRCPTCQEKLTTEGVCQNRCADCGEHLRSGQCPSCRPRGQHLTVAPRQAIMTGDVVTAWADQPGLLSVDGYAKRQVTSANDKVHCRFPIAGDYAITWEPEAGELNGEFVRLSVRAPLSAEQPAAPFQAVLLLHPNPAAPGQTITAIDASFTDVPSRSITHRDIQWGDQAPWQTLAEAGSRSFPAPGCVQVTLRVTDDTGATASSTVTQVVTEQPIEPTAELDVTPTTCRPGEIVLARDLTPDWPESAEIQREISWGDGDDFAPMPDQEARHVFTKPGSYQVTLRRTDSKRRTVTATKTVIAQADIKPDADTPAAALLCRLALTPDIALVGEHVTATDVSGHTHVTRRQIRWTAAGDYEDFTPAENALVNPERQ
;
A
#
# COMPACT_ATOMS: atom_id res chain seq x y z
N MET A 1 5.99 47.72 21.40
CA MET A 1 7.24 47.46 20.67
C MET A 1 6.84 46.84 19.34
N HIS A 2 6.98 47.59 18.25
CA HIS A 2 6.73 47.07 16.91
C HIS A 2 7.68 45.90 16.66
N SER A 3 7.13 44.71 16.43
CA SER A 3 7.89 43.58 15.91
C SER A 3 8.45 44.03 14.57
N GLU A 4 9.75 44.35 14.53
CA GLU A 4 10.48 44.38 13.27
C GLU A 4 10.15 43.06 12.57
N LYS A 5 9.53 43.15 11.39
CA LYS A 5 9.26 41.97 10.58
C LYS A 5 10.62 41.31 10.37
N ASN A 6 10.72 40.02 10.67
CA ASN A 6 11.92 39.24 10.41
C ASN A 6 12.04 39.16 8.87
N THR A 7 12.78 40.08 8.25
CA THR A 7 12.75 40.36 6.80
C THR A 7 13.80 39.58 6.01
N GLY A 8 14.63 38.78 6.67
CA GLY A 8 15.71 38.01 6.04
C GLY A 8 17.07 38.27 6.69
N ILE A 9 18.15 37.96 5.96
CA ILE A 9 19.53 38.28 6.36
C ILE A 9 20.08 39.39 5.46
N HIS A 10 20.54 40.48 6.06
CA HIS A 10 21.22 41.56 5.34
C HIS A 10 22.74 41.37 5.39
N LEU A 11 23.39 41.51 4.23
CA LEU A 11 24.84 41.50 4.10
C LEU A 11 25.29 42.88 3.61
N ALA A 12 26.15 43.55 4.38
CA ALA A 12 26.57 44.92 4.08
C ALA A 12 27.48 44.99 2.83
N SER A 13 27.42 46.08 2.08
CA SER A 13 28.18 46.22 0.81
C SER A 13 29.70 46.11 0.94
N GLN A 14 30.26 46.35 2.13
CA GLN A 14 31.69 46.22 2.41
C GLN A 14 32.11 44.77 2.72
N GLU A 15 31.14 43.89 2.95
CA GLU A 15 31.36 42.51 3.38
C GLU A 15 31.52 41.54 2.21
N TYR A 16 31.17 41.94 0.99
CA TYR A 16 31.13 41.02 -0.14
C TYR A 16 31.54 41.67 -1.45
N THR A 17 31.89 40.82 -2.41
CA THR A 17 32.02 41.18 -3.83
C THR A 17 30.98 40.40 -4.62
N PRO A 18 30.06 41.08 -5.35
CA PRO A 18 29.03 40.38 -6.11
C PRO A 18 29.64 39.65 -7.29
N LEU A 19 29.20 38.41 -7.51
CA LEU A 19 29.60 37.62 -8.66
C LEU A 19 28.93 38.16 -9.92
N LYS A 20 29.70 38.22 -11.00
CA LYS A 20 29.26 38.78 -12.29
C LYS A 20 29.14 37.69 -13.34
N VAL A 21 28.15 37.85 -14.22
CA VAL A 21 27.99 37.04 -15.42
C VAL A 21 28.69 37.77 -16.56
N ALA A 22 29.94 37.39 -16.85
CA ALA A 22 30.75 38.03 -17.89
C ALA A 22 30.70 39.58 -17.83
N THR A 23 30.30 40.25 -18.91
CA THR A 23 30.15 41.72 -19.00
C THR A 23 28.71 42.22 -18.78
N SER A 24 27.79 41.33 -18.43
CA SER A 24 26.34 41.50 -18.66
C SER A 24 25.51 41.77 -17.39
N GLY A 25 26.10 41.72 -16.20
CA GLY A 25 25.37 41.96 -14.96
C GLY A 25 25.92 41.21 -13.75
N VAL A 26 25.21 41.31 -12.62
CA VAL A 26 25.48 40.54 -11.39
C VAL A 26 24.50 39.38 -11.26
N TYR A 27 24.88 38.36 -10.50
CA TYR A 27 24.05 37.15 -10.31
C TYR A 27 22.63 37.43 -9.81
N TRP A 28 22.42 38.56 -9.11
CA TRP A 28 21.15 38.92 -8.49
C TRP A 28 20.22 39.72 -9.41
N ASP A 29 20.60 40.00 -10.65
CA ASP A 29 19.68 40.63 -11.60
C ASP A 29 18.42 39.77 -11.78
N ALA A 30 17.27 40.41 -11.97
CA ALA A 30 15.97 39.77 -11.92
C ALA A 30 15.86 38.56 -12.88
N ASP A 31 16.44 38.66 -14.08
CA ASP A 31 16.43 37.58 -15.07
C ASP A 31 17.21 36.34 -14.60
N PHE A 32 18.38 36.51 -13.97
CA PHE A 32 19.19 35.40 -13.48
C PHE A 32 18.61 34.80 -12.20
N GLN A 33 18.08 35.63 -11.31
CA GLN A 33 17.39 35.18 -10.11
C GLN A 33 16.13 34.38 -10.47
N ASN A 34 15.36 34.84 -11.45
CA ASN A 34 14.21 34.10 -11.98
C ASN A 34 14.63 32.83 -12.73
N LEU A 35 15.80 32.81 -13.38
CA LEU A 35 16.30 31.61 -14.05
C LEU A 35 16.74 30.53 -13.05
N LEU A 36 17.40 30.93 -11.96
CA LEU A 36 17.81 30.02 -10.88
C LEU A 36 16.59 29.49 -10.12
N ARG A 37 15.57 30.32 -9.92
CA ARG A 37 14.40 29.99 -9.09
C ARG A 37 13.19 29.48 -9.87
N ASP A 38 13.06 29.80 -11.16
CA ASP A 38 12.05 29.40 -12.16
C ASP A 38 10.58 29.68 -11.79
N ARG A 39 10.11 29.16 -10.66
CA ARG A 39 8.82 29.45 -9.99
C ARG A 39 8.97 29.29 -8.48
N ASP A 40 8.27 30.11 -7.69
CA ASP A 40 8.23 29.90 -6.24
C ASP A 40 7.70 28.48 -5.94
N GLY A 41 8.49 27.68 -5.22
CA GLY A 41 8.18 26.28 -4.94
C GLY A 41 8.86 25.25 -5.86
N SER A 42 9.68 25.67 -6.84
CA SER A 42 10.56 24.75 -7.57
C SER A 42 11.62 24.13 -6.65
N ASP A 43 12.15 22.97 -7.01
CA ASP A 43 13.20 22.28 -6.24
C ASP A 43 14.46 23.14 -6.04
N ARG A 44 14.70 24.14 -6.89
CA ARG A 44 15.82 25.09 -6.76
C ARG A 44 15.48 26.29 -5.87
N ALA A 45 14.27 26.85 -6.01
CA ALA A 45 13.84 28.03 -5.26
C ALA A 45 13.85 27.83 -3.75
N ARG A 46 13.69 26.58 -3.29
CA ARG A 46 13.73 26.21 -1.87
C ARG A 46 15.13 26.35 -1.24
N PHE A 47 16.19 26.29 -2.03
CA PHE A 47 17.58 26.38 -1.53
C PHE A 47 18.13 27.79 -1.64
N PHE A 48 17.77 28.51 -2.71
CA PHE A 48 18.33 29.82 -3.03
C PHE A 48 17.37 30.94 -2.65
N PRO A 49 17.61 31.72 -1.59
CA PRO A 49 16.78 32.87 -1.23
C PRO A 49 16.78 33.94 -2.33
N ARG A 50 15.73 34.78 -2.36
CA ARG A 50 15.73 35.99 -3.17
C ARG A 50 16.77 36.95 -2.61
N ALA A 51 17.57 37.55 -3.49
CA ALA A 51 18.56 38.55 -3.16
C ALA A 51 18.06 39.90 -3.68
N GLU A 52 17.71 40.81 -2.77
CA GLU A 52 17.26 42.16 -3.07
C GLU A 52 18.37 43.16 -2.75
N LEU A 53 18.84 43.89 -3.76
CA LEU A 53 19.84 44.93 -3.60
C LEU A 53 19.24 46.10 -2.81
N THR A 54 19.86 46.46 -1.70
CA THR A 54 19.50 47.63 -0.89
C THR A 54 20.61 48.69 -0.98
N PRO A 55 20.35 49.96 -0.61
CA PRO A 55 21.39 51.00 -0.61
C PRO A 55 22.61 50.67 0.27
N THR A 56 22.45 49.77 1.25
CA THR A 56 23.48 49.41 2.23
C THR A 56 24.08 48.02 1.99
N GLY A 57 23.61 47.26 0.99
CA GLY A 57 24.09 45.91 0.73
C GLY A 57 23.06 45.04 -0.01
N VAL A 58 22.88 43.80 0.42
CA VAL A 58 21.90 42.85 -0.14
C VAL A 58 21.09 42.19 0.97
N LEU A 59 19.78 42.07 0.77
CA LEU A 59 18.85 41.38 1.66
C LEU A 59 18.48 40.02 1.05
N PHE A 60 18.76 38.94 1.78
CA PHE A 60 18.37 37.59 1.43
C PHE A 60 17.09 37.19 2.16
N SER A 61 16.03 36.86 1.41
CA SER A 61 14.75 36.40 1.96
C SER A 61 14.20 35.16 1.24
N LEU A 62 13.60 34.25 2.00
CA LEU A 62 12.97 33.04 1.51
C LEU A 62 11.82 32.67 2.45
N THR A 63 10.61 32.86 1.93
CA THR A 63 9.39 32.49 2.64
C THR A 63 8.90 31.13 2.16
N ASP A 64 8.60 30.23 3.08
CA ASP A 64 7.91 28.96 2.83
C ASP A 64 6.67 28.86 3.71
N GLN A 65 5.51 28.57 3.11
CA GLN A 65 4.20 28.51 3.80
C GLN A 65 3.91 29.72 4.71
N GLY A 66 4.34 30.92 4.31
CA GLY A 66 4.15 32.16 5.07
C GLY A 66 5.14 32.37 6.24
N ARG A 67 6.12 31.48 6.42
CA ARG A 67 7.21 31.61 7.40
C ARG A 67 8.51 32.00 6.71
N GLU A 68 9.19 32.99 7.26
CA GLU A 68 10.51 33.40 6.77
C GLU A 68 11.61 32.45 7.26
N LEU A 69 12.26 31.74 6.34
CA LEU A 69 13.23 30.70 6.65
C LEU A 69 14.65 31.24 6.83
N VAL A 70 15.03 32.29 6.09
CA VAL A 70 16.42 32.79 6.09
C VAL A 70 16.75 33.43 7.44
N ALA A 71 15.83 34.23 7.97
CA ALA A 71 16.07 34.98 9.18
C ALA A 71 16.17 34.08 10.44
N ASP A 72 15.44 32.96 10.46
CA ASP A 72 15.51 31.95 11.52
C ASP A 72 16.65 30.92 11.33
N SER A 73 17.34 30.97 10.20
CA SER A 73 18.36 29.97 9.84
C SER A 73 19.68 30.18 10.59
N LYS A 74 20.36 29.08 10.90
CA LYS A 74 21.69 29.08 11.56
C LYS A 74 22.78 28.68 10.57
N PRO A 75 24.00 29.24 10.68
CA PRO A 75 25.13 28.77 9.89
C PRO A 75 25.32 27.27 10.04
N MET A 76 25.59 26.59 8.93
CA MET A 76 25.83 25.16 8.89
C MET A 76 27.15 24.85 9.60
N THR A 77 27.14 23.83 10.45
CA THR A 77 28.33 23.30 11.11
C THR A 77 28.52 21.84 10.70
N ARG A 78 29.71 21.29 10.94
CA ARG A 78 30.01 19.90 10.58
C ARG A 78 29.01 18.92 11.20
N HIS A 79 28.69 17.85 10.47
CA HIS A 79 27.76 16.80 10.89
C HIS A 79 26.35 17.31 11.27
N LYS A 80 25.82 18.29 10.54
CA LYS A 80 24.46 18.81 10.74
C LYS A 80 23.60 18.76 9.49
N LEU A 81 24.18 18.70 8.30
CA LEU A 81 23.43 18.65 7.05
C LEU A 81 22.71 17.31 6.93
N PRO A 82 21.37 17.29 6.79
CA PRO A 82 20.66 16.05 6.52
C PRO A 82 21.10 15.46 5.17
N PRO A 83 21.39 14.15 5.08
CA PRO A 83 21.82 13.51 3.82
C PRO A 83 20.85 13.76 2.65
N ARG A 84 19.54 13.70 2.93
CA ARG A 84 18.50 13.95 1.92
C ARG A 84 18.54 15.38 1.38
N GLU A 85 18.87 16.37 2.21
CA GLU A 85 18.98 17.76 1.75
C GLU A 85 20.17 17.92 0.79
N LEU A 86 21.28 17.22 1.04
CA LEU A 86 22.42 17.21 0.12
C LEU A 86 22.05 16.58 -1.22
N ASP A 87 21.43 15.40 -1.22
CA ASP A 87 21.08 14.71 -2.46
C ASP A 87 20.10 15.54 -3.30
N GLN A 88 19.08 16.14 -2.67
CA GLN A 88 18.12 17.02 -3.34
C GLN A 88 18.78 18.32 -3.84
N PHE A 89 19.77 18.85 -3.12
CA PHE A 89 20.52 20.03 -3.55
C PHE A 89 21.37 19.74 -4.79
N VAL A 90 22.10 18.62 -4.79
CA VAL A 90 22.91 18.18 -5.93
C VAL A 90 22.03 17.94 -7.16
N GLU A 91 20.89 17.27 -6.99
CA GLU A 91 19.91 17.04 -8.06
C GLU A 91 19.37 18.37 -8.62
N ALA A 92 19.01 19.32 -7.75
CA ALA A 92 18.54 20.64 -8.17
C ALA A 92 19.60 21.41 -8.99
N MET A 93 20.89 21.28 -8.64
CA MET A 93 21.98 21.88 -9.40
C MET A 93 22.22 21.19 -10.74
N MET A 94 22.12 19.87 -10.81
CA MET A 94 22.23 19.14 -12.09
C MET A 94 21.08 19.50 -13.04
N ASN A 95 19.86 19.59 -12.52
CA ASN A 95 18.71 20.05 -13.28
C ASN A 95 18.86 21.51 -13.75
N PHE A 96 19.54 22.37 -12.97
CA PHE A 96 19.89 23.71 -13.40
C PHE A 96 20.88 23.72 -14.56
N GLN A 97 21.94 22.92 -14.49
CA GLN A 97 22.93 22.83 -15.57
C GLN A 97 22.32 22.30 -16.87
N LYS A 98 21.46 21.29 -16.77
CA LYS A 98 20.78 20.70 -17.93
C LYS A 98 19.94 21.71 -18.72
N LEU A 99 19.42 22.77 -18.09
CA LEU A 99 18.70 23.83 -18.80
C LEU A 99 19.55 24.51 -19.89
N ALA A 100 20.87 24.62 -19.69
CA ALA A 100 21.75 25.20 -20.70
C ALA A 100 21.88 24.28 -21.92
N ASP A 101 21.94 22.97 -21.70
CA ASP A 101 22.10 21.97 -22.77
C ASP A 101 20.79 21.82 -23.55
N ASP A 102 19.65 21.75 -22.85
CA ASP A 102 18.31 21.69 -23.47
C ASP A 102 18.01 22.97 -24.27
N SER A 103 18.42 24.14 -23.77
CA SER A 103 18.29 25.40 -24.49
C SER A 103 19.13 25.40 -25.77
N GLN A 104 20.35 24.83 -25.74
CA GLN A 104 21.20 24.72 -26.93
C GLN A 104 20.71 23.67 -27.95
N ALA A 105 20.00 22.63 -27.50
CA ALA A 105 19.45 21.58 -28.35
C ALA A 105 18.12 21.97 -29.04
N SER A 106 17.42 22.99 -28.54
CA SER A 106 16.15 23.43 -29.11
C SER A 106 16.35 24.29 -30.36
N ASN A 107 15.78 23.88 -31.49
CA ASN A 107 15.70 24.67 -32.74
C ASN A 107 14.67 25.83 -32.65
N GLN A 108 14.50 26.42 -31.47
CA GLN A 108 13.50 27.46 -31.25
C GLN A 108 13.97 28.81 -31.78
N ALA A 109 13.08 29.50 -32.51
CA ALA A 109 13.25 30.90 -32.88
C ALA A 109 12.39 31.77 -31.94
N PRO A 110 12.94 32.82 -31.31
CA PRO A 110 14.32 33.29 -31.36
C PRO A 110 15.30 32.38 -30.61
N PRO A 111 16.61 32.42 -30.95
CA PRO A 111 17.64 31.63 -30.28
C PRO A 111 17.66 31.91 -28.77
N PRO A 112 18.04 30.93 -27.94
CA PRO A 112 18.11 31.13 -26.50
C PRO A 112 19.14 32.21 -26.16
N ASP A 113 18.79 33.06 -25.20
CA ASP A 113 19.64 34.19 -24.78
C ASP A 113 21.04 33.71 -24.35
N PRO A 114 22.11 34.09 -25.07
CA PRO A 114 23.46 33.61 -24.80
C PRO A 114 23.94 33.99 -23.40
N THR A 115 23.40 35.08 -22.85
CA THR A 115 23.72 35.57 -21.51
C THR A 115 23.18 34.63 -20.44
N LYS A 116 21.97 34.09 -20.65
CA LYS A 116 21.33 33.13 -19.74
C LYS A 116 22.04 31.78 -19.76
N ILE A 117 22.45 31.31 -20.95
CA ILE A 117 23.27 30.10 -21.08
C ILE A 117 24.61 30.29 -20.38
N ALA A 118 25.27 31.44 -20.58
CA ALA A 118 26.54 31.75 -19.94
C ALA A 118 26.41 31.78 -18.41
N PHE A 119 25.33 32.37 -17.89
CA PHE A 119 25.05 32.35 -16.44
C PHE A 119 24.96 30.93 -15.89
N ILE A 120 24.16 30.05 -16.52
CA ILE A 120 23.99 28.67 -16.05
C ILE A 120 25.34 27.94 -16.02
N LYS A 121 26.08 27.97 -17.13
CA LYS A 121 27.36 27.24 -17.27
C LYS A 121 28.47 27.77 -16.38
N THR A 122 28.45 29.07 -16.08
CA THR A 122 29.46 29.71 -15.23
C THR A 122 29.01 29.90 -13.79
N PHE A 123 27.81 29.41 -13.43
CA PHE A 123 27.26 29.56 -12.09
C PHE A 123 28.20 28.96 -11.05
N ARG A 124 28.52 29.76 -10.03
CA ARG A 124 29.40 29.36 -8.93
C ARG A 124 28.64 29.33 -7.62
N LEU A 125 28.96 28.33 -6.80
CA LEU A 125 28.48 28.22 -5.43
C LEU A 125 29.54 28.74 -4.44
N PRO A 126 29.12 29.32 -3.30
CA PRO A 126 30.00 29.60 -2.17
C PRO A 126 30.86 28.41 -1.79
N ASP A 127 32.16 28.60 -1.57
CA ASP A 127 33.04 27.54 -1.05
C ASP A 127 32.77 27.34 0.45
N PRO A 128 32.26 26.17 0.89
CA PRO A 128 31.92 25.95 2.30
C PRO A 128 33.14 26.00 3.22
N ASP A 129 34.35 25.82 2.71
CA ASP A 129 35.57 25.88 3.51
C ASP A 129 36.07 27.32 3.72
N ARG A 130 35.69 28.25 2.83
CA ARG A 130 36.10 29.68 2.90
C ARG A 130 35.00 30.59 3.43
N GLN A 131 33.74 30.31 3.08
CA GLN A 131 32.57 31.08 3.52
C GLN A 131 31.43 30.14 3.99
N PRO A 132 31.65 29.41 5.11
CA PRO A 132 30.68 28.46 5.66
C PRO A 132 29.35 29.10 6.05
N GLU A 133 29.33 30.40 6.36
CA GLU A 133 28.13 31.15 6.74
C GLU A 133 27.10 31.30 5.62
N SER A 134 27.53 31.10 4.36
CA SER A 134 26.64 31.06 3.20
C SER A 134 25.73 29.84 3.24
N TYR A 135 26.14 28.73 3.84
CA TYR A 135 25.33 27.54 4.00
C TYR A 135 24.63 27.56 5.35
N ARG A 136 23.30 27.46 5.34
CA ARG A 136 22.48 27.66 6.54
C ARG A 136 21.41 26.58 6.65
N LEU A 137 21.04 26.25 7.87
CA LEU A 137 19.99 25.29 8.18
C LEU A 137 18.82 26.01 8.85
N ALA A 138 17.64 25.92 8.24
CA ALA A 138 16.39 26.47 8.75
C ALA A 138 15.51 25.35 9.30
N GLY A 139 14.74 25.65 10.35
CA GLY A 139 13.81 24.68 10.96
C GLY A 139 14.36 23.93 12.18
N PRO A 140 13.52 23.08 12.79
CA PRO A 140 13.90 22.30 13.97
C PRO A 140 14.94 21.23 13.62
N TRP A 141 15.72 20.77 14.61
CA TRP A 141 16.83 19.82 14.39
C TRP A 141 16.43 18.47 13.77
N PHE A 142 15.15 18.10 13.81
CA PHE A 142 14.60 16.87 13.20
C PHE A 142 14.03 17.07 11.78
N ASP A 143 13.94 18.32 11.32
CA ASP A 143 13.43 18.70 10.00
C ASP A 143 14.15 19.98 9.53
N GLN A 144 15.46 19.86 9.34
CA GLN A 144 16.30 20.97 8.90
C GLN A 144 16.30 21.06 7.38
N ARG A 145 16.17 22.28 6.86
CA ARG A 145 16.24 22.58 5.44
C ARG A 145 17.49 23.37 5.10
N LEU A 146 18.12 23.04 3.99
CA LEU A 146 19.30 23.75 3.51
C LEU A 146 18.89 25.05 2.82
N VAL A 147 19.55 26.15 3.19
CA VAL A 147 19.44 27.46 2.56
C VAL A 147 20.86 27.93 2.22
N VAL A 148 21.08 28.36 0.98
CA VAL A 148 22.40 28.77 0.48
C VAL A 148 22.35 30.24 0.04
N LEU A 149 22.99 31.13 0.81
CA LEU A 149 23.21 32.51 0.39
C LEU A 149 24.19 32.49 -0.80
N TRP A 150 23.84 33.13 -1.91
CA TRP A 150 24.50 32.89 -3.21
C TRP A 150 24.84 34.19 -3.93
N GLY A 151 25.68 34.10 -4.98
CA GLY A 151 25.98 35.23 -5.86
C GLY A 151 27.01 36.24 -5.32
N TYR A 152 27.80 35.87 -4.31
CA TYR A 152 28.87 36.70 -3.77
C TYR A 152 30.06 35.89 -3.29
N ASP A 153 31.24 36.53 -3.30
CA ASP A 153 32.42 36.11 -2.55
C ASP A 153 32.56 37.00 -1.31
N ARG A 154 32.74 36.40 -0.13
CA ARG A 154 32.96 37.15 1.12
C ARG A 154 34.32 37.86 1.09
N GLN A 155 34.39 39.09 1.55
CA GLN A 155 35.67 39.79 1.76
C GLN A 155 36.24 39.48 3.16
N PRO A 156 37.56 39.25 3.31
CA PRO A 156 38.61 39.37 2.28
C PRO A 156 38.99 38.05 1.56
N ASP A 157 38.61 36.91 2.10
CA ASP A 157 39.17 35.58 1.80
C ASP A 157 38.12 34.56 1.34
N GLY A 158 36.89 35.00 1.14
CA GLY A 158 35.82 34.21 0.57
C GLY A 158 36.15 33.70 -0.82
N GLY A 159 35.33 32.77 -1.28
CA GLY A 159 35.54 32.16 -2.57
C GLY A 159 34.36 31.33 -2.97
N SER A 160 34.36 30.99 -4.25
CA SER A 160 33.32 30.21 -4.88
C SER A 160 33.92 29.17 -5.82
N PHE A 161 33.20 28.09 -6.05
CA PHE A 161 33.60 27.00 -6.94
C PHE A 161 32.52 26.74 -8.01
N PRO A 162 32.88 26.15 -9.16
CA PRO A 162 31.92 25.85 -10.22
C PRO A 162 30.80 24.92 -9.74
N ALA A 163 29.56 25.24 -10.10
CA ALA A 163 28.39 24.45 -9.73
C ALA A 163 27.94 23.47 -10.82
N ASN A 164 28.88 23.03 -11.67
CA ASN A 164 28.63 22.19 -12.83
C ASN A 164 29.02 20.71 -12.63
N ASP A 165 29.71 20.39 -11.54
CA ASP A 165 30.11 19.02 -11.20
C ASP A 165 29.41 18.56 -9.90
N ALA A 166 28.50 17.59 -10.04
CA ALA A 166 27.81 16.97 -8.90
C ALA A 166 28.77 16.33 -7.91
N GLN A 167 29.86 15.74 -8.38
CA GLN A 167 30.84 15.09 -7.53
C GLN A 167 31.63 16.12 -6.73
N GLU A 168 32.02 17.24 -7.34
CA GLU A 168 32.68 18.34 -6.62
C GLU A 168 31.76 18.92 -5.53
N ILE A 169 30.50 19.23 -5.86
CA ILE A 169 29.51 19.73 -4.88
C ILE A 169 29.38 18.75 -3.71
N ARG A 170 29.25 17.46 -4.00
CA ARG A 170 29.09 16.42 -2.99
C ARG A 170 30.33 16.29 -2.12
N GLN A 171 31.52 16.28 -2.72
CA GLN A 171 32.79 16.18 -1.99
C GLN A 171 33.00 17.34 -1.02
N ARG A 172 32.67 18.58 -1.44
CA ARG A 172 32.78 19.78 -0.60
C ARG A 172 31.80 19.78 0.57
N LEU A 173 30.59 19.25 0.38
CA LEU A 173 29.54 19.23 1.42
C LEU A 173 29.53 17.97 2.28
N LEU A 174 30.20 16.89 1.86
CA LEU A 174 30.25 15.62 2.58
C LEU A 174 30.71 15.76 4.05
N PRO A 175 31.73 16.59 4.41
CA PRO A 175 32.14 16.78 5.80
C PRO A 175 31.08 17.39 6.71
N TYR A 176 30.03 17.97 6.14
CA TYR A 176 28.94 18.63 6.86
C TYR A 176 27.73 17.71 7.05
N VAL A 177 27.68 16.58 6.36
CA VAL A 177 26.57 15.61 6.45
C VAL A 177 26.54 14.95 7.82
N ASP A 178 25.36 14.91 8.46
CA ASP A 178 25.14 14.19 9.72
C ASP A 178 25.00 12.68 9.45
N PRO A 179 26.02 11.85 9.78
CA PRO A 179 25.97 10.41 9.54
C PRO A 179 24.93 9.71 10.42
N HIS A 180 24.50 10.34 11.51
CA HIS A 180 23.54 9.79 12.46
C HIS A 180 22.14 10.40 12.29
N HIS A 181 21.90 11.16 11.22
CA HIS A 181 20.62 11.83 11.00
C HIS A 181 19.42 10.85 11.02
N GLY A 182 19.57 9.69 10.37
CA GLY A 182 18.53 8.65 10.33
C GLY A 182 18.17 8.13 11.72
N TRP A 183 19.17 7.85 12.56
CA TRP A 183 18.99 7.38 13.94
C TRP A 183 18.31 8.42 14.81
N ARG A 184 18.68 9.69 14.69
CA ARG A 184 18.05 10.81 15.42
C ARG A 184 16.59 11.02 15.05
N ARG A 185 16.26 10.85 13.76
CA ARG A 185 14.88 10.95 13.28
C ARG A 185 14.04 9.77 13.75
N LEU A 186 14.61 8.56 13.73
CA LEU A 186 13.97 7.36 14.28
C LEU A 186 13.74 7.50 15.79
N SER A 187 14.74 7.95 16.55
CA SER A 187 14.60 8.14 18.00
C SER A 187 13.56 9.20 18.35
N ALA A 188 13.49 10.31 17.59
CA ALA A 188 12.46 11.33 17.78
C ALA A 188 11.05 10.75 17.52
N ARG A 189 10.88 9.97 16.44
CA ARG A 189 9.60 9.30 16.14
C ARG A 189 9.23 8.27 17.20
N LEU A 190 10.18 7.45 17.65
CA LEU A 190 9.98 6.50 18.74
C LEU A 190 9.61 7.19 20.04
N LEU A 191 10.18 8.37 20.34
CA LEU A 191 9.81 9.16 21.51
C LEU A 191 8.37 9.71 21.40
N HIS A 192 7.94 10.14 20.21
CA HIS A 192 6.56 10.57 19.98
C HIS A 192 5.59 9.39 20.11
N VAL A 193 5.95 8.22 19.59
CA VAL A 193 5.16 6.99 19.74
C VAL A 193 5.10 6.57 21.22
N ALA A 194 6.22 6.61 21.94
CA ALA A 194 6.27 6.30 23.37
C ALA A 194 5.43 7.30 24.19
N ALA A 195 5.48 8.59 23.87
CA ALA A 195 4.63 9.60 24.50
C ALA A 195 3.13 9.37 24.20
N ALA A 196 2.79 8.98 22.97
CA ALA A 196 1.42 8.63 22.59
C ALA A 196 0.94 7.36 23.32
N LEU A 197 1.78 6.32 23.40
CA LEU A 197 1.49 5.10 24.16
C LEU A 197 1.36 5.38 25.66
N LEU A 198 2.18 6.28 26.21
CA LEU A 198 2.08 6.71 27.60
C LEU A 198 0.80 7.51 27.86
N LEU A 199 0.37 8.36 26.92
CA LEU A 199 -0.93 9.03 26.97
C LEU A 199 -2.08 8.03 26.91
N ILE A 200 -2.04 7.06 26.00
CA ILE A 200 -3.03 5.98 25.91
C ILE A 200 -3.07 5.18 27.21
N PHE A 201 -1.90 4.83 27.75
CA PHE A 201 -1.78 4.13 29.02
C PHE A 201 -2.36 4.96 30.18
N LEU A 202 -2.05 6.26 30.26
CA LEU A 202 -2.61 7.15 31.27
C LEU A 202 -4.13 7.23 31.17
N VAL A 203 -4.69 7.42 29.96
CA VAL A 203 -6.13 7.42 29.72
C VAL A 203 -6.76 6.08 30.13
N TRP A 204 -6.12 4.97 29.78
CA TRP A 204 -6.56 3.63 30.17
C TRP A 204 -6.52 3.43 31.69
N THR A 205 -5.48 3.89 32.39
CA THR A 205 -5.40 3.83 33.86
C THR A 205 -6.44 4.72 34.55
N MET A 206 -6.81 5.87 33.97
CA MET A 206 -7.91 6.70 34.47
C MET A 206 -9.26 5.99 34.28
N PHE A 207 -9.49 5.32 33.15
CA PHE A 207 -10.67 4.47 32.95
C PHE A 207 -10.71 3.29 33.93
N ARG A 208 -9.56 2.68 34.24
CA ARG A 208 -9.47 1.57 35.20
C ARG A 208 -9.68 2.01 36.65
N SER A 209 -9.18 3.19 37.03
CA SER A 209 -9.37 3.73 38.39
C SER A 209 -10.76 4.31 38.63
N ALA A 210 -11.52 4.64 37.57
CA ALA A 210 -12.96 4.90 37.63
C ALA A 210 -13.82 3.62 37.85
N GLN A 211 -13.22 2.42 37.77
CA GLN A 211 -13.88 1.12 37.98
C GLN A 211 -13.38 0.41 39.25
N ALA A 212 -13.34 1.10 40.40
CA ALA A 212 -13.41 0.38 41.67
C ALA A 212 -14.76 -0.35 41.72
N PRO A 213 -14.83 -1.66 42.06
CA PRO A 213 -16.09 -2.38 42.05
C PRO A 213 -16.95 -1.85 43.21
N VAL A 214 -17.89 -0.99 42.86
CA VAL A 214 -19.01 -0.72 43.74
C VAL A 214 -19.76 -2.04 43.86
N ASN A 215 -19.60 -2.73 45.00
CA ASN A 215 -20.38 -3.94 45.34
C ASN A 215 -21.85 -3.58 45.63
N ARG A 216 -22.45 -2.76 44.76
CA ARG A 216 -23.85 -2.36 44.82
C ARG A 216 -24.43 -2.42 43.42
N CYS A 217 -25.65 -2.92 43.32
CA CYS A 217 -26.36 -3.01 42.05
C CYS A 217 -26.56 -1.60 41.45
N PRO A 218 -26.20 -1.35 40.19
CA PRO A 218 -26.35 -0.02 39.56
C PRO A 218 -27.81 0.43 39.43
N THR A 219 -28.78 -0.48 39.57
CA THR A 219 -30.22 -0.18 39.44
C THR A 219 -30.90 0.14 40.76
N CYS A 220 -30.52 -0.49 41.87
CA CYS A 220 -31.18 -0.30 43.18
C CYS A 220 -30.24 0.06 44.34
N GLN A 221 -28.93 0.10 44.09
CA GLN A 221 -27.86 0.43 45.05
C GLN A 221 -27.74 -0.50 46.28
N GLU A 222 -28.43 -1.63 46.28
CA GLU A 222 -28.28 -2.70 47.27
C GLU A 222 -27.04 -3.56 47.04
N LYS A 223 -26.52 -4.19 48.10
CA LYS A 223 -25.29 -5.01 48.04
C LYS A 223 -25.46 -6.24 47.14
N LEU A 224 -24.45 -6.51 46.30
CA LEU A 224 -24.36 -7.72 45.48
C LEU A 224 -23.90 -8.91 46.33
N THR A 225 -24.32 -10.13 45.97
CA THR A 225 -23.82 -11.37 46.60
C THR A 225 -22.36 -11.64 46.21
N THR A 226 -21.72 -12.62 46.86
CA THR A 226 -20.32 -13.01 46.59
C THR A 226 -20.07 -13.50 45.16
N GLU A 227 -21.13 -13.87 44.43
CA GLU A 227 -21.09 -14.26 43.01
C GLU A 227 -21.40 -13.08 42.07
N GLY A 228 -21.48 -11.85 42.58
CA GLY A 228 -21.73 -10.64 41.78
C GLY A 228 -23.20 -10.43 41.37
N VAL A 229 -24.13 -11.10 42.04
CA VAL A 229 -25.54 -11.14 41.66
C VAL A 229 -26.41 -10.24 42.57
N CYS A 230 -27.35 -9.49 41.98
CA CYS A 230 -28.33 -8.71 42.74
C CYS A 230 -29.41 -9.62 43.33
N GLN A 231 -29.72 -9.46 44.62
CA GLN A 231 -30.75 -10.25 45.31
C GLN A 231 -32.17 -9.96 44.78
N ASN A 232 -32.42 -8.78 44.19
CA ASN A 232 -33.69 -8.39 43.58
C ASN A 232 -33.74 -8.67 42.07
N ARG A 233 -33.25 -9.84 41.65
CA ARG A 233 -33.37 -10.33 40.26
C ARG A 233 -34.53 -11.31 40.11
N CYS A 234 -35.18 -11.31 38.96
CA CYS A 234 -36.16 -12.33 38.59
C CYS A 234 -35.47 -13.69 38.43
N ALA A 235 -36.02 -14.75 39.03
CA ALA A 235 -35.46 -16.10 38.95
C ALA A 235 -35.55 -16.71 37.53
N ASP A 236 -36.49 -16.23 36.71
CA ASP A 236 -36.76 -16.79 35.38
C ASP A 236 -35.98 -16.10 34.26
N CYS A 237 -35.99 -14.76 34.22
CA CYS A 237 -35.35 -13.98 33.13
C CYS A 237 -34.08 -13.21 33.55
N GLY A 238 -33.68 -13.27 34.82
CA GLY A 238 -32.45 -12.64 35.32
C GLY A 238 -32.48 -11.11 35.43
N GLU A 239 -33.57 -10.46 35.03
CA GLU A 239 -33.72 -9.00 35.02
C GLU A 239 -34.12 -8.43 36.40
N HIS A 240 -33.83 -7.14 36.63
CA HIS A 240 -34.03 -6.49 37.93
C HIS A 240 -35.51 -6.16 38.22
N LEU A 241 -36.02 -6.60 39.37
CA LEU A 241 -37.40 -6.36 39.79
C LEU A 241 -37.59 -4.90 40.24
N ARG A 242 -38.58 -4.18 39.69
CA ARG A 242 -39.07 -2.92 40.27
C ARG A 242 -40.43 -3.21 40.90
N SER A 243 -40.56 -2.98 42.21
CA SER A 243 -41.79 -3.24 42.99
C SER A 243 -42.33 -4.68 42.97
N GLY A 244 -41.46 -5.69 42.93
CA GLY A 244 -41.85 -7.11 42.99
C GLY A 244 -42.46 -7.69 41.72
N GLN A 245 -42.50 -6.93 40.62
CA GLN A 245 -42.98 -7.37 39.31
C GLN A 245 -41.87 -7.18 38.27
N CYS A 246 -41.73 -8.16 37.36
CA CYS A 246 -40.68 -8.17 36.35
C CYS A 246 -41.21 -7.57 35.03
N PRO A 247 -40.68 -6.44 34.54
CA PRO A 247 -41.18 -5.77 33.34
C PRO A 247 -40.95 -6.56 32.04
N SER A 248 -39.88 -7.34 31.91
CA SER A 248 -39.69 -8.21 30.72
C SER A 248 -40.44 -9.53 30.78
N CYS A 249 -40.67 -10.06 31.98
CA CYS A 249 -41.42 -11.31 32.15
C CYS A 249 -42.95 -11.07 32.13
N ARG A 250 -43.46 -9.83 32.29
CA ARG A 250 -44.84 -9.41 31.95
C ARG A 250 -44.97 -7.90 31.64
N PRO A 251 -44.87 -7.46 30.38
CA PRO A 251 -45.48 -6.22 29.92
C PRO A 251 -47.00 -6.42 29.81
N ARG A 252 -47.82 -5.45 30.24
CA ARG A 252 -49.27 -5.49 30.00
C ARG A 252 -49.54 -5.50 28.48
N GLY A 253 -50.19 -6.55 27.99
CA GLY A 253 -50.72 -6.63 26.62
C GLY A 253 -49.93 -7.48 25.63
N GLN A 254 -48.87 -8.20 26.06
CA GLN A 254 -48.17 -9.17 25.22
C GLN A 254 -48.48 -10.61 25.67
N HIS A 255 -48.95 -11.43 24.75
CA HIS A 255 -49.31 -12.84 24.93
C HIS A 255 -48.13 -13.78 24.63
N LEU A 256 -47.18 -13.36 23.78
CA LEU A 256 -45.95 -14.09 23.44
C LEU A 256 -44.74 -13.62 24.26
N THR A 257 -44.08 -14.56 24.94
CA THR A 257 -42.83 -14.31 25.68
C THR A 257 -41.66 -15.11 25.09
N VAL A 258 -40.48 -14.49 25.02
CA VAL A 258 -39.24 -15.07 24.48
C VAL A 258 -38.06 -14.76 25.40
N ALA A 259 -37.23 -15.75 25.70
CA ALA A 259 -36.02 -15.60 26.52
C ALA A 259 -34.84 -16.45 26.01
N PRO A 260 -33.59 -15.93 26.00
CA PRO A 260 -33.20 -14.56 26.33
C PRO A 260 -33.58 -13.56 25.21
N ARG A 261 -33.79 -12.28 25.55
CA ARG A 261 -34.18 -11.21 24.59
C ARG A 261 -32.99 -10.41 24.03
N GLN A 262 -31.80 -10.53 24.63
CA GLN A 262 -30.58 -9.81 24.22
C GLN A 262 -29.35 -10.69 24.46
N ALA A 263 -28.30 -10.48 23.67
CA ALA A 263 -27.06 -11.26 23.65
C ALA A 263 -27.25 -12.76 23.33
N ILE A 264 -27.75 -13.05 22.12
CA ILE A 264 -27.89 -14.40 21.58
C ILE A 264 -26.74 -14.66 20.61
N MET A 265 -25.99 -15.73 20.81
CA MET A 265 -24.96 -16.21 19.89
C MET A 265 -25.49 -17.37 19.03
N THR A 266 -24.84 -17.63 17.90
CA THR A 266 -25.14 -18.81 17.10
C THR A 266 -25.00 -20.09 17.93
N GLY A 267 -26.01 -20.96 17.86
CA GLY A 267 -26.09 -22.20 18.63
C GLY A 267 -26.79 -22.11 20.00
N ASP A 268 -27.07 -20.89 20.50
CA ASP A 268 -27.81 -20.71 21.75
C ASP A 268 -29.27 -21.17 21.64
N VAL A 269 -29.81 -21.60 22.77
CA VAL A 269 -31.22 -22.02 22.90
C VAL A 269 -32.06 -20.84 23.34
N VAL A 270 -33.01 -20.44 22.49
CA VAL A 270 -34.05 -19.45 22.79
C VAL A 270 -35.34 -20.19 23.13
N THR A 271 -36.01 -19.79 24.21
CA THR A 271 -37.28 -20.39 24.63
C THR A 271 -38.42 -19.41 24.42
N ALA A 272 -39.46 -19.84 23.72
CA ALA A 272 -40.69 -19.08 23.48
C ALA A 272 -41.90 -19.80 24.09
N TRP A 273 -42.84 -19.05 24.66
CA TRP A 273 -44.12 -19.56 25.16
C TRP A 273 -45.19 -18.46 25.10
N ALA A 274 -46.45 -18.87 25.05
CA ALA A 274 -47.59 -17.95 25.09
C ALA A 274 -48.67 -18.40 26.07
N ASP A 275 -49.55 -17.51 26.49
CA ASP A 275 -50.59 -17.78 27.48
C ASP A 275 -51.84 -18.50 26.94
N GLN A 276 -51.88 -18.78 25.64
CA GLN A 276 -52.94 -19.54 24.96
C GLN A 276 -52.36 -20.56 23.98
N PRO A 277 -53.09 -21.64 23.63
CA PRO A 277 -52.74 -22.55 22.54
C PRO A 277 -52.69 -21.80 21.20
N GLY A 278 -51.79 -22.24 20.31
CA GLY A 278 -51.58 -21.57 19.05
C GLY A 278 -50.39 -22.11 18.27
N LEU A 279 -50.05 -21.42 17.19
CA LEU A 279 -48.98 -21.77 16.27
C LEU A 279 -47.80 -20.82 16.48
N LEU A 280 -46.66 -21.36 16.93
CA LEU A 280 -45.39 -20.64 16.92
C LEU A 280 -44.78 -20.72 15.53
N SER A 281 -44.28 -19.60 15.02
CA SER A 281 -43.54 -19.55 13.75
C SER A 281 -42.25 -18.75 13.91
N VAL A 282 -41.17 -19.19 13.25
CA VAL A 282 -39.92 -18.42 13.13
C VAL A 282 -39.74 -18.03 11.66
N ASP A 283 -39.70 -16.72 11.39
CA ASP A 283 -39.64 -16.09 10.06
C ASP A 283 -40.69 -16.59 9.05
N GLY A 284 -41.78 -17.20 9.51
CA GLY A 284 -42.84 -17.74 8.67
C GLY A 284 -42.62 -19.18 8.20
N TYR A 285 -41.44 -19.77 8.42
CA TYR A 285 -41.05 -21.07 7.84
C TYR A 285 -41.07 -22.23 8.83
N ALA A 286 -40.52 -22.04 10.04
CA ALA A 286 -40.49 -23.10 11.06
C ALA A 286 -41.73 -22.98 11.95
N LYS A 287 -42.73 -23.83 11.70
CA LYS A 287 -44.03 -23.81 12.39
C LYS A 287 -44.15 -24.94 13.40
N ARG A 288 -44.61 -24.65 14.62
CA ARG A 288 -44.88 -25.65 15.66
C ARG A 288 -46.22 -25.38 16.34
N GLN A 289 -47.13 -26.36 16.27
CA GLN A 289 -48.39 -26.31 16.99
C GLN A 289 -48.14 -26.52 18.49
N VAL A 290 -48.71 -25.66 19.31
CA VAL A 290 -48.67 -25.74 20.76
C VAL A 290 -50.09 -25.86 21.28
N THR A 291 -50.41 -27.02 21.85
CA THR A 291 -51.77 -27.41 22.22
C THR A 291 -52.18 -26.99 23.63
N SER A 292 -51.24 -26.47 24.44
CA SER A 292 -51.50 -26.05 25.81
C SER A 292 -50.85 -24.71 26.11
N ALA A 293 -51.57 -23.85 26.83
CA ALA A 293 -51.06 -22.57 27.32
C ALA A 293 -49.78 -22.75 28.15
N ASN A 294 -48.83 -21.84 27.97
CA ASN A 294 -47.51 -21.76 28.60
C ASN A 294 -46.56 -22.93 28.32
N ASP A 295 -46.86 -23.78 27.33
CA ASP A 295 -45.90 -24.80 26.93
C ASP A 295 -44.67 -24.15 26.27
N LYS A 296 -43.49 -24.65 26.64
CA LYS A 296 -42.21 -24.02 26.28
C LYS A 296 -41.69 -24.66 25.00
N VAL A 297 -41.46 -23.82 24.00
CA VAL A 297 -40.82 -24.22 22.75
C VAL A 297 -39.40 -23.70 22.72
N HIS A 298 -38.45 -24.62 22.55
CA HIS A 298 -37.03 -24.30 22.42
C HIS A 298 -36.63 -24.24 20.95
N CYS A 299 -36.06 -23.11 20.55
CA CYS A 299 -35.54 -22.82 19.22
C CYS A 299 -34.02 -22.67 19.29
N ARG A 300 -33.30 -23.19 18.29
CA ARG A 300 -31.85 -22.98 18.13
C ARG A 300 -31.60 -22.27 16.81
N PHE A 301 -30.71 -21.29 16.83
CA PHE A 301 -30.38 -20.47 15.66
C PHE A 301 -28.95 -20.76 15.20
N PRO A 302 -28.76 -21.50 14.09
CA PRO A 302 -27.42 -21.90 13.65
C PRO A 302 -26.66 -20.79 12.89
N ILE A 303 -27.33 -19.73 12.44
CA ILE A 303 -26.78 -18.67 11.60
C ILE A 303 -26.95 -17.32 12.34
N ALA A 304 -26.01 -16.41 12.14
CA ALA A 304 -26.11 -15.05 12.65
C ALA A 304 -27.06 -14.23 11.76
N GLY A 305 -27.97 -13.48 12.37
CA GLY A 305 -28.99 -12.74 11.64
C GLY A 305 -30.10 -12.22 12.53
N ASP A 306 -31.00 -11.44 11.94
CA ASP A 306 -32.19 -10.96 12.62
C ASP A 306 -33.37 -11.90 12.33
N TYR A 307 -33.99 -12.42 13.38
CA TYR A 307 -35.07 -13.40 13.32
C TYR A 307 -36.35 -12.81 13.92
N ALA A 308 -37.51 -13.12 13.35
CA ALA A 308 -38.83 -12.81 13.88
C ALA A 308 -39.52 -14.08 14.39
N ILE A 309 -39.79 -14.13 15.68
CA ILE A 309 -40.64 -15.17 16.27
C ILE A 309 -42.07 -14.64 16.32
N THR A 310 -43.00 -15.32 15.68
CA THR A 310 -44.42 -14.97 15.59
C THR A 310 -45.29 -15.99 16.34
N TRP A 311 -46.39 -15.54 16.92
CA TRP A 311 -47.41 -16.40 17.54
C TRP A 311 -48.80 -16.11 16.98
N GLU A 312 -49.47 -17.16 16.54
CA GLU A 312 -50.84 -17.10 16.03
C GLU A 312 -51.77 -17.90 16.96
N PRO A 313 -52.69 -17.26 17.71
CA PRO A 313 -53.60 -17.98 18.60
C PRO A 313 -54.67 -18.75 17.80
N GLU A 314 -55.09 -19.91 18.32
CA GLU A 314 -56.14 -20.74 17.69
C GLU A 314 -57.52 -20.04 17.68
N ALA A 315 -57.79 -19.18 18.67
CA ALA A 315 -59.06 -18.50 18.86
C ALA A 315 -59.11 -17.14 18.14
N GLY A 316 -59.09 -17.16 16.81
CA GLY A 316 -59.84 -16.27 15.91
C GLY A 316 -59.76 -14.74 15.99
N GLU A 317 -59.07 -14.08 16.92
CA GLU A 317 -58.98 -12.62 16.95
C GLU A 317 -57.58 -12.11 17.36
N LEU A 318 -57.14 -11.11 16.59
CA LEU A 318 -55.99 -10.22 16.73
C LEU A 318 -54.69 -10.60 16.00
N ASN A 319 -54.16 -9.58 15.32
CA ASN A 319 -52.90 -9.55 14.57
C ASN A 319 -51.80 -10.33 15.32
N GLY A 320 -51.22 -11.33 14.65
CA GLY A 320 -50.15 -12.16 15.21
C GLY A 320 -49.08 -11.32 15.91
N GLU A 321 -48.75 -11.71 17.14
CA GLU A 321 -47.75 -11.00 17.92
C GLU A 321 -46.36 -11.50 17.52
N PHE A 322 -45.39 -10.59 17.40
CA PHE A 322 -44.02 -10.97 17.02
C PHE A 322 -42.95 -10.31 17.89
N VAL A 323 -41.86 -11.05 18.11
CA VAL A 323 -40.65 -10.58 18.78
C VAL A 323 -39.48 -10.71 17.82
N ARG A 324 -38.72 -9.62 17.64
CA ARG A 324 -37.47 -9.63 16.86
C ARG A 324 -36.29 -9.95 17.75
N LEU A 325 -35.40 -10.80 17.27
CA LEU A 325 -34.15 -11.20 17.92
C LEU A 325 -32.99 -10.98 16.96
N SER A 326 -31.83 -10.59 17.50
CA SER A 326 -30.59 -10.48 16.73
C SER A 326 -29.59 -11.50 17.25
N VAL A 327 -29.20 -12.44 16.40
CA VAL A 327 -28.25 -13.52 16.69
C VAL A 327 -26.90 -13.14 16.11
N ARG A 328 -25.85 -13.15 16.92
CA ARG A 328 -24.50 -12.77 16.50
C ARG A 328 -23.61 -14.00 16.32
N ALA A 329 -22.67 -13.91 15.39
CA ALA A 329 -21.59 -14.90 15.30
C ALA A 329 -20.60 -14.68 16.46
N PRO A 330 -19.99 -15.74 17.01
CA PRO A 330 -18.89 -15.59 17.94
C PRO A 330 -17.76 -14.81 17.26
N LEU A 331 -17.19 -13.84 17.96
CA LEU A 331 -15.97 -13.16 17.52
C LEU A 331 -14.88 -14.24 17.40
N SER A 332 -14.41 -14.48 16.17
CA SER A 332 -13.30 -15.40 15.92
C SER A 332 -12.09 -14.90 16.71
N ALA A 333 -11.58 -15.73 17.62
CA ALA A 333 -10.38 -15.41 18.37
C ALA A 333 -9.24 -15.18 17.39
N GLU A 334 -8.65 -13.99 17.43
CA GLU A 334 -7.50 -13.60 16.62
C GLU A 334 -6.34 -14.53 17.01
N GLN A 335 -6.15 -15.60 16.23
CA GLN A 335 -5.06 -16.55 16.36
C GLN A 335 -3.75 -15.80 16.09
N PRO A 336 -2.71 -15.92 16.94
CA PRO A 336 -1.45 -15.22 16.73
C PRO A 336 -0.92 -15.53 15.33
N ALA A 337 -0.53 -14.48 14.59
CA ALA A 337 -0.07 -14.57 13.22
C ALA A 337 0.98 -15.68 13.10
N ALA A 338 0.60 -16.77 12.43
CA ALA A 338 1.54 -17.82 12.09
C ALA A 338 2.57 -17.23 11.11
N PRO A 339 3.86 -17.60 11.17
CA PRO A 339 4.91 -17.11 10.26
C PRO A 339 4.84 -17.80 8.88
N PHE A 340 3.62 -18.12 8.45
CA PHE A 340 3.26 -18.66 7.17
C PHE A 340 1.82 -18.22 6.88
N GLN A 341 1.52 -17.93 5.62
CA GLN A 341 0.25 -17.37 5.22
C GLN A 341 -0.54 -18.40 4.41
N ALA A 342 -1.80 -18.62 4.83
CA ALA A 342 -2.75 -19.38 4.03
C ALA A 342 -3.37 -18.47 2.96
N VAL A 343 -3.33 -18.88 1.69
CA VAL A 343 -3.96 -18.15 0.59
C VAL A 343 -4.78 -19.13 -0.26
N LEU A 344 -6.08 -18.92 -0.28
CA LEU A 344 -7.02 -19.67 -1.10
C LEU A 344 -7.54 -18.79 -2.24
N LEU A 345 -7.58 -19.34 -3.45
CA LEU A 345 -8.28 -18.75 -4.60
C LEU A 345 -9.31 -19.75 -5.10
N LEU A 346 -10.51 -19.27 -5.46
CA LEU A 346 -11.57 -20.09 -6.04
C LEU A 346 -11.83 -19.64 -7.48
N HIS A 347 -11.90 -20.61 -8.38
CA HIS A 347 -12.12 -20.33 -9.79
C HIS A 347 -13.11 -21.31 -10.42
N PRO A 348 -14.22 -20.85 -11.03
CA PRO A 348 -14.65 -19.45 -11.17
C PRO A 348 -15.41 -18.92 -9.94
N ASN A 349 -15.34 -17.62 -9.69
CA ASN A 349 -16.13 -16.93 -8.67
C ASN A 349 -16.57 -15.54 -9.20
N PRO A 350 -17.86 -15.30 -9.52
CA PRO A 350 -19.01 -16.18 -9.31
C PRO A 350 -19.06 -17.41 -10.24
N ALA A 351 -19.83 -18.43 -9.84
CA ALA A 351 -20.08 -19.67 -10.59
C ALA A 351 -21.58 -19.88 -10.86
N ALA A 352 -21.94 -20.66 -11.87
CA ALA A 352 -23.32 -21.10 -12.13
C ALA A 352 -23.68 -22.33 -11.26
N PRO A 353 -24.98 -22.59 -11.00
CA PRO A 353 -25.41 -23.80 -10.33
C PRO A 353 -24.90 -25.07 -11.03
N GLY A 354 -24.29 -25.97 -10.26
CA GLY A 354 -23.72 -27.23 -10.76
C GLY A 354 -22.34 -27.10 -11.42
N GLN A 355 -21.81 -25.89 -11.57
CA GLN A 355 -20.49 -25.66 -12.15
C GLN A 355 -19.38 -26.15 -11.21
N THR A 356 -18.37 -26.82 -11.77
CA THR A 356 -17.16 -27.22 -11.03
C THR A 356 -16.30 -26.00 -10.73
N ILE A 357 -16.07 -25.74 -9.45
CA ILE A 357 -15.17 -24.72 -8.93
C ILE A 357 -13.88 -25.40 -8.51
N THR A 358 -12.74 -24.84 -8.89
CA THR A 358 -11.40 -25.28 -8.50
C THR A 358 -10.88 -24.39 -7.38
N ALA A 359 -10.39 -25.01 -6.32
CA ALA A 359 -9.64 -24.38 -5.24
C ALA A 359 -8.14 -24.46 -5.55
N ILE A 360 -7.51 -23.29 -5.62
CA ILE A 360 -6.09 -23.11 -5.86
C ILE A 360 -5.47 -22.66 -4.53
N ASP A 361 -4.50 -23.45 -4.04
CA ASP A 361 -3.71 -23.11 -2.86
C ASP A 361 -2.48 -22.30 -3.31
N ALA A 362 -2.38 -21.06 -2.85
CA ALA A 362 -1.24 -20.15 -3.05
C ALA A 362 -0.54 -19.83 -1.72
N SER A 363 -0.69 -20.68 -0.71
CA SER A 363 -0.12 -20.50 0.62
C SER A 363 1.41 -20.59 0.58
N PHE A 364 2.08 -19.77 1.38
CA PHE A 364 3.54 -19.68 1.40
C PHE A 364 4.08 -19.40 2.81
N THR A 365 5.38 -19.63 2.99
CA THR A 365 6.14 -19.25 4.19
C THR A 365 7.38 -18.47 3.79
N ASP A 366 7.69 -17.42 4.53
CA ASP A 366 8.89 -16.59 4.38
C ASP A 366 10.05 -17.07 5.26
N VAL A 367 9.84 -18.14 6.05
CA VAL A 367 10.84 -18.72 6.94
C VAL A 367 11.52 -19.92 6.25
N PRO A 368 12.82 -19.85 5.92
CA PRO A 368 13.51 -20.91 5.16
C PRO A 368 13.54 -22.29 5.83
N SER A 369 13.35 -22.34 7.16
CA SER A 369 13.36 -23.58 7.94
C SER A 369 11.97 -24.15 8.21
N ARG A 370 10.91 -23.61 7.58
CA ARG A 370 9.53 -24.09 7.73
C ARG A 370 9.01 -24.60 6.42
N SER A 371 8.21 -25.66 6.49
CA SER A 371 7.53 -26.23 5.34
C SER A 371 6.06 -26.50 5.65
N ILE A 372 5.17 -26.25 4.68
CA ILE A 372 3.75 -26.62 4.78
C ILE A 372 3.65 -28.11 4.50
N THR A 373 3.24 -28.89 5.50
CA THR A 373 3.18 -30.36 5.43
C THR A 373 1.78 -30.90 5.20
N HIS A 374 0.73 -30.18 5.62
CA HIS A 374 -0.66 -30.60 5.44
C HIS A 374 -1.58 -29.48 4.98
N ARG A 375 -2.56 -29.84 4.15
CA ARG A 375 -3.59 -28.95 3.60
C ARG A 375 -4.95 -29.61 3.76
N ASP A 376 -5.86 -28.93 4.44
CA ASP A 376 -7.25 -29.34 4.56
C ASP A 376 -8.16 -28.24 4.00
N ILE A 377 -9.22 -28.62 3.28
CA ILE A 377 -10.22 -27.71 2.75
C ILE A 377 -11.61 -28.06 3.29
N GLN A 378 -12.39 -27.04 3.59
CA GLN A 378 -13.78 -27.14 4.04
C GLN A 378 -14.67 -26.34 3.08
N TRP A 379 -15.56 -27.03 2.37
CA TRP A 379 -16.43 -26.42 1.36
C TRP A 379 -17.82 -26.09 1.92
N GLY A 380 -17.89 -25.05 2.75
CA GLY A 380 -19.08 -24.64 3.49
C GLY A 380 -18.96 -24.91 4.99
N ASP A 381 -19.55 -24.05 5.82
CA ASP A 381 -19.36 -24.02 7.27
C ASP A 381 -19.73 -25.32 8.01
N GLN A 382 -20.57 -26.17 7.39
CA GLN A 382 -21.02 -27.45 7.95
C GLN A 382 -20.46 -28.68 7.20
N ALA A 383 -19.63 -28.48 6.18
CA ALA A 383 -19.00 -29.58 5.45
C ALA A 383 -17.85 -30.18 6.28
N PRO A 384 -17.57 -31.50 6.17
CA PRO A 384 -16.38 -32.07 6.77
C PRO A 384 -15.11 -31.52 6.09
N TRP A 385 -14.03 -31.41 6.87
CA TRP A 385 -12.70 -31.14 6.33
C TRP A 385 -12.22 -32.28 5.42
N GLN A 386 -11.56 -31.92 4.34
CA GLN A 386 -11.02 -32.86 3.35
C GLN A 386 -9.55 -32.54 3.08
N THR A 387 -8.69 -33.54 2.99
CA THR A 387 -7.28 -33.34 2.64
C THR A 387 -7.14 -32.92 1.17
N LEU A 388 -6.38 -31.86 0.91
CA LEU A 388 -6.13 -31.29 -0.40
C LEU A 388 -4.78 -31.79 -0.95
N ALA A 389 -4.81 -32.76 -1.86
CA ALA A 389 -3.60 -33.45 -2.30
C ALA A 389 -2.76 -32.68 -3.34
N GLU A 390 -3.37 -31.81 -4.17
CA GLU A 390 -2.66 -30.96 -5.16
C GLU A 390 -3.60 -29.90 -5.79
N ALA A 391 -4.85 -30.28 -6.08
CA ALA A 391 -5.94 -29.37 -6.45
C ALA A 391 -7.28 -29.93 -5.94
N GLY A 392 -8.19 -29.07 -5.51
CA GLY A 392 -9.51 -29.48 -5.00
C GLY A 392 -10.59 -28.92 -5.90
N SER A 393 -11.61 -29.70 -6.24
CA SER A 393 -12.74 -29.19 -7.02
C SER A 393 -14.07 -29.57 -6.39
N ARG A 394 -15.05 -28.67 -6.43
CA ARG A 394 -16.41 -28.94 -5.98
C ARG A 394 -17.43 -28.14 -6.78
N SER A 395 -18.63 -28.69 -6.95
CA SER A 395 -19.77 -27.96 -7.51
C SER A 395 -20.85 -27.75 -6.46
N PHE A 396 -21.61 -26.67 -6.63
CA PHE A 396 -22.75 -26.34 -5.77
C PHE A 396 -24.02 -26.30 -6.63
N PRO A 397 -24.99 -27.20 -6.41
CA PRO A 397 -26.15 -27.34 -7.29
C PRO A 397 -27.21 -26.24 -7.10
N ALA A 398 -27.13 -25.45 -6.03
CA ALA A 398 -28.07 -24.39 -5.71
C ALA A 398 -27.37 -23.03 -5.69
N PRO A 399 -28.04 -21.95 -6.16
CA PRO A 399 -27.52 -20.59 -6.01
C PRO A 399 -27.41 -20.20 -4.53
N GLY A 400 -26.44 -19.33 -4.22
CA GLY A 400 -26.15 -18.89 -2.86
C GLY A 400 -24.68 -18.56 -2.65
N CYS A 401 -24.36 -18.07 -1.45
CA CYS A 401 -22.98 -17.81 -1.03
C CYS A 401 -22.48 -18.96 -0.14
N VAL A 402 -21.31 -19.52 -0.45
CA VAL A 402 -20.68 -20.59 0.33
C VAL A 402 -19.30 -20.15 0.79
N GLN A 403 -19.02 -20.22 2.10
CA GLN A 403 -17.67 -19.99 2.63
C GLN A 403 -16.81 -21.23 2.42
N VAL A 404 -15.73 -21.10 1.65
CA VAL A 404 -14.74 -22.16 1.50
C VAL A 404 -13.52 -21.77 2.32
N THR A 405 -13.10 -22.65 3.23
CA THR A 405 -11.96 -22.41 4.11
C THR A 405 -10.85 -23.40 3.82
N LEU A 406 -9.66 -22.89 3.51
CA LEU A 406 -8.42 -23.65 3.46
C LEU A 406 -7.72 -23.53 4.82
N ARG A 407 -7.22 -24.64 5.35
CA ARG A 407 -6.33 -24.69 6.51
C ARG A 407 -5.04 -25.38 6.11
N VAL A 408 -3.92 -24.71 6.34
CA VAL A 408 -2.58 -25.27 6.13
C VAL A 408 -1.89 -25.47 7.47
N THR A 409 -1.10 -26.53 7.57
CA THR A 409 -0.34 -26.90 8.77
C THR A 409 1.14 -27.00 8.41
N ASP A 410 2.01 -26.38 9.22
CA ASP A 410 3.46 -26.48 9.05
C ASP A 410 4.05 -27.72 9.76
N ASP A 411 5.34 -27.98 9.50
CA ASP A 411 6.14 -29.05 10.10
C ASP A 411 6.27 -28.98 11.64
N THR A 412 5.95 -27.83 12.24
CA THR A 412 5.89 -27.68 13.71
C THR A 412 4.50 -27.96 14.29
N GLY A 413 3.51 -28.22 13.44
CA GLY A 413 2.11 -28.43 13.81
C GLY A 413 1.32 -27.13 14.00
N ALA A 414 1.89 -25.98 13.68
CA ALA A 414 1.14 -24.72 13.69
C ALA A 414 0.18 -24.66 12.49
N THR A 415 -0.95 -23.97 12.64
CA THR A 415 -1.96 -23.85 11.58
C THR A 415 -2.26 -22.40 11.19
N ALA A 416 -2.61 -22.19 9.93
CA ALA A 416 -3.15 -20.94 9.38
C ALA A 416 -4.34 -21.24 8.48
N SER A 417 -5.30 -20.31 8.37
CA SER A 417 -6.50 -20.51 7.56
C SER A 417 -6.83 -19.32 6.67
N SER A 418 -7.39 -19.59 5.50
CA SER A 418 -7.86 -18.61 4.52
C SER A 418 -9.30 -18.95 4.14
N THR A 419 -10.21 -17.98 4.22
CA THR A 419 -11.62 -18.17 3.89
C THR A 419 -12.02 -17.29 2.72
N VAL A 420 -12.61 -17.88 1.68
CA VAL A 420 -13.11 -17.19 0.49
C VAL A 420 -14.60 -17.46 0.34
N THR A 421 -15.37 -16.42 0.08
CA THR A 421 -16.80 -16.54 -0.24
C THR A 421 -16.97 -16.87 -1.72
N GLN A 422 -17.44 -18.08 -2.02
CA GLN A 422 -17.91 -18.46 -3.35
C GLN A 422 -19.34 -17.96 -3.57
N VAL A 423 -19.57 -17.23 -4.66
CA VAL A 423 -20.91 -16.84 -5.09
C VAL A 423 -21.39 -17.79 -6.19
N VAL A 424 -22.59 -18.35 -6.03
CA VAL A 424 -23.27 -19.18 -7.05
C VAL A 424 -24.54 -18.46 -7.48
N THR A 425 -24.66 -18.07 -8.75
CA THR A 425 -25.77 -17.23 -9.24
C THR A 425 -26.41 -17.77 -10.52
N GLU A 426 -27.72 -17.61 -10.64
CA GLU A 426 -28.51 -17.93 -11.84
C GLU A 426 -28.50 -16.81 -12.89
N GLN A 427 -27.94 -15.63 -12.57
CA GLN A 427 -27.86 -14.52 -13.53
C GLN A 427 -26.83 -14.78 -14.64
N PRO A 428 -27.08 -14.34 -15.88
CA PRO A 428 -26.07 -14.33 -16.94
C PRO A 428 -24.87 -13.49 -16.48
N ILE A 429 -23.71 -14.13 -16.33
CA ILE A 429 -22.47 -13.44 -15.97
C ILE A 429 -22.06 -12.60 -17.18
N GLU A 430 -22.01 -11.29 -17.02
CA GLU A 430 -21.53 -10.39 -18.09
C GLU A 430 -20.08 -10.71 -18.43
N PRO A 431 -19.70 -10.70 -19.72
CA PRO A 431 -18.32 -10.95 -20.09
C PRO A 431 -17.39 -9.84 -19.57
N THR A 432 -16.34 -10.21 -18.82
CA THR A 432 -15.25 -9.31 -18.43
C THR A 432 -14.03 -9.55 -19.31
N ALA A 433 -13.08 -8.61 -19.34
CA ALA A 433 -11.76 -8.80 -19.94
C ALA A 433 -10.69 -8.23 -19.00
N GLU A 434 -9.62 -8.97 -18.78
CA GLU A 434 -8.47 -8.60 -17.96
C GLU A 434 -7.19 -8.82 -18.76
N LEU A 435 -6.36 -7.76 -18.83
CA LEU A 435 -5.15 -7.71 -19.64
C LEU A 435 -3.97 -7.29 -18.76
N ASP A 436 -2.93 -8.12 -18.72
CA ASP A 436 -1.62 -7.79 -18.17
C ASP A 436 -0.64 -7.49 -19.31
N VAL A 437 0.19 -6.45 -19.14
CA VAL A 437 1.22 -6.07 -20.11
C VAL A 437 2.50 -5.70 -19.38
N THR A 438 3.58 -6.43 -19.69
CA THR A 438 4.87 -6.28 -19.04
C THR A 438 6.01 -6.26 -20.07
N PRO A 439 6.92 -5.28 -20.02
CA PRO A 439 6.90 -4.09 -19.15
C PRO A 439 5.96 -3.00 -19.68
N THR A 440 5.45 -2.13 -18.80
CA THR A 440 4.66 -0.93 -19.19
C THR A 440 5.54 0.23 -19.68
N THR A 441 6.85 0.11 -19.52
CA THR A 441 7.88 1.04 -20.02
C THR A 441 9.03 0.24 -20.63
N CYS A 442 9.40 0.53 -21.88
CA CYS A 442 10.45 -0.20 -22.61
C CYS A 442 11.26 0.73 -23.52
N ARG A 443 12.36 0.25 -24.08
CA ARG A 443 13.09 0.92 -25.17
C ARG A 443 12.57 0.46 -26.53
N PRO A 444 12.66 1.27 -27.59
CA PRO A 444 12.44 0.79 -28.94
C PRO A 444 13.33 -0.42 -29.24
N GLY A 445 12.74 -1.51 -29.71
CA GLY A 445 13.44 -2.77 -29.94
C GLY A 445 13.34 -3.81 -28.81
N GLU A 446 12.82 -3.45 -27.64
CA GLU A 446 12.57 -4.41 -26.54
C GLU A 446 11.24 -5.16 -26.72
N ILE A 447 11.21 -6.40 -26.24
CA ILE A 447 10.02 -7.25 -26.29
C ILE A 447 9.08 -6.86 -25.15
N VAL A 448 7.82 -6.64 -25.49
CA VAL A 448 6.71 -6.46 -24.57
C VAL A 448 5.81 -7.69 -24.64
N LEU A 449 5.47 -8.25 -23.48
CA LEU A 449 4.58 -9.39 -23.33
C LEU A 449 3.20 -8.90 -22.89
N ALA A 450 2.15 -9.40 -23.54
CA ALA A 450 0.77 -9.22 -23.14
C ALA A 450 0.17 -10.59 -22.79
N ARG A 451 -0.60 -10.64 -21.70
CA ARG A 451 -1.28 -11.85 -21.22
C ARG A 451 -2.76 -11.58 -20.98
N ASP A 452 -3.59 -12.46 -21.53
CA ASP A 452 -5.02 -12.51 -21.23
C ASP A 452 -5.21 -13.22 -19.89
N LEU A 453 -5.49 -12.47 -18.83
CA LEU A 453 -5.79 -13.03 -17.50
C LEU A 453 -7.28 -13.34 -17.35
N THR A 454 -8.06 -13.12 -18.40
CA THR A 454 -9.50 -13.29 -18.34
C THR A 454 -9.88 -14.76 -18.30
N PRO A 455 -10.68 -15.17 -17.32
CA PRO A 455 -11.30 -16.49 -17.30
C PRO A 455 -12.10 -16.78 -18.56
N ASP A 456 -12.09 -18.04 -19.02
CA ASP A 456 -12.94 -18.49 -20.12
C ASP A 456 -14.40 -18.58 -19.69
N TRP A 457 -15.32 -18.05 -20.52
CA TRP A 457 -16.75 -18.08 -20.23
C TRP A 457 -17.32 -19.48 -20.33
N PRO A 458 -18.13 -19.91 -19.35
CA PRO A 458 -18.69 -21.25 -19.33
C PRO A 458 -19.74 -21.50 -20.43
N GLU A 459 -20.35 -20.46 -21.01
CA GLU A 459 -21.34 -20.61 -22.10
C GLU A 459 -20.74 -20.63 -23.52
N SER A 460 -19.44 -20.36 -23.68
CA SER A 460 -18.79 -20.32 -25.00
C SER A 460 -17.60 -21.25 -25.04
N ALA A 461 -17.80 -22.43 -25.64
CA ALA A 461 -16.74 -23.40 -25.91
C ALA A 461 -15.67 -22.89 -26.89
N GLU A 462 -15.91 -21.75 -27.55
CA GLU A 462 -14.98 -21.12 -28.49
C GLU A 462 -14.94 -19.62 -28.21
N ILE A 463 -13.79 -19.14 -27.74
CA ILE A 463 -13.51 -17.72 -27.51
C ILE A 463 -12.39 -17.31 -28.44
N GLN A 464 -12.70 -16.46 -29.40
CA GLN A 464 -11.69 -15.84 -30.25
C GLN A 464 -11.02 -14.72 -29.47
N ARG A 465 -9.70 -14.80 -29.32
CA ARG A 465 -8.86 -13.79 -28.67
C ARG A 465 -8.03 -13.09 -29.71
N GLU A 466 -8.04 -11.76 -29.68
CA GLU A 466 -7.27 -10.92 -30.58
C GLU A 466 -6.64 -9.77 -29.81
N ILE A 467 -5.46 -9.34 -30.21
CA ILE A 467 -4.73 -8.24 -29.60
C ILE A 467 -4.32 -7.20 -30.63
N SER A 468 -4.45 -5.92 -30.29
CA SER A 468 -3.86 -4.81 -31.05
C SER A 468 -2.84 -4.09 -30.16
N TRP A 469 -1.67 -3.79 -30.70
CA TRP A 469 -0.58 -3.13 -29.97
C TRP A 469 -0.64 -1.61 -30.03
N GLY A 470 -1.54 -1.04 -30.84
CA GLY A 470 -1.79 0.40 -30.90
C GLY A 470 -0.71 1.20 -31.65
N ASP A 471 0.15 0.54 -32.43
CA ASP A 471 1.20 1.14 -33.26
C ASP A 471 0.85 1.27 -34.75
N GLY A 472 -0.42 0.98 -35.08
CA GLY A 472 -0.97 1.08 -36.43
C GLY A 472 -1.37 -0.28 -37.03
N ASP A 473 -1.04 -1.38 -36.35
CA ASP A 473 -1.41 -2.73 -36.77
C ASP A 473 -2.85 -3.10 -36.36
N ASP A 474 -3.51 -3.88 -37.22
CA ASP A 474 -4.82 -4.48 -36.95
C ASP A 474 -4.74 -5.52 -35.82
N PHE A 475 -5.91 -5.90 -35.30
CA PHE A 475 -6.03 -6.98 -34.32
C PHE A 475 -5.45 -8.29 -34.87
N ALA A 476 -4.50 -8.89 -34.13
CA ALA A 476 -3.87 -10.16 -34.45
C ALA A 476 -4.38 -11.28 -33.52
N PRO A 477 -4.50 -12.54 -33.99
CA PRO A 477 -4.92 -13.67 -33.15
C PRO A 477 -3.97 -13.93 -31.96
N MET A 478 -4.53 -14.28 -30.80
CA MET A 478 -3.79 -14.59 -29.57
C MET A 478 -4.25 -15.95 -28.98
N PRO A 479 -3.94 -17.07 -29.66
CA PRO A 479 -4.49 -18.40 -29.31
C PRO A 479 -4.00 -18.93 -27.96
N ASP A 480 -2.76 -18.62 -27.58
CA ASP A 480 -2.07 -19.18 -26.41
C ASP A 480 -2.22 -18.31 -25.14
N GLN A 481 -3.19 -17.40 -25.10
CA GLN A 481 -3.37 -16.40 -24.02
C GLN A 481 -2.15 -15.48 -23.77
N GLU A 482 -1.12 -15.57 -24.62
CA GLU A 482 0.07 -14.73 -24.59
C GLU A 482 0.38 -14.18 -25.99
N ALA A 483 0.87 -12.94 -26.05
CA ALA A 483 1.36 -12.33 -27.27
C ALA A 483 2.60 -11.47 -26.98
N ARG A 484 3.54 -11.45 -27.93
CA ARG A 484 4.79 -10.69 -27.82
C ARG A 484 4.87 -9.67 -28.95
N HIS A 485 5.40 -8.48 -28.65
CA HIS A 485 5.56 -7.42 -29.63
C HIS A 485 6.76 -6.55 -29.36
N VAL A 486 7.23 -5.84 -30.39
CA VAL A 486 8.39 -4.96 -30.33
C VAL A 486 8.01 -3.61 -30.93
N PHE A 487 7.99 -2.57 -30.09
CA PHE A 487 7.82 -1.20 -30.56
C PHE A 487 9.12 -0.71 -31.18
N THR A 488 9.10 -0.35 -32.47
CA THR A 488 10.32 0.10 -33.19
C THR A 488 10.57 1.60 -33.10
N LYS A 489 9.57 2.37 -32.64
CA LYS A 489 9.64 3.81 -32.49
C LYS A 489 9.33 4.19 -31.03
N PRO A 490 9.89 5.30 -30.52
CA PRO A 490 9.46 5.84 -29.24
C PRO A 490 8.03 6.37 -29.37
N GLY A 491 7.21 6.14 -28.34
CA GLY A 491 5.79 6.50 -28.36
C GLY A 491 5.02 5.93 -27.18
N SER A 492 3.77 6.39 -27.02
CA SER A 492 2.80 5.83 -26.08
C SER A 492 1.78 5.01 -26.87
N TYR A 493 1.70 3.72 -26.57
CA TYR A 493 0.94 2.73 -27.31
C TYR A 493 -0.18 2.14 -26.44
N GLN A 494 -1.40 2.04 -26.98
CA GLN A 494 -2.53 1.41 -26.31
C GLN A 494 -2.68 -0.04 -26.75
N VAL A 495 -2.22 -0.95 -25.90
CA VAL A 495 -2.37 -2.39 -26.11
C VAL A 495 -3.78 -2.79 -25.71
N THR A 496 -4.55 -3.33 -26.64
CA THR A 496 -5.97 -3.68 -26.46
C THR A 496 -6.19 -5.15 -26.77
N LEU A 497 -6.69 -5.89 -25.78
CA LEU A 497 -7.20 -7.25 -25.93
C LEU A 497 -8.68 -7.19 -26.29
N ARG A 498 -9.10 -7.99 -27.26
CA ARG A 498 -10.50 -8.23 -27.64
C ARG A 498 -10.81 -9.72 -27.53
N ARG A 499 -11.88 -10.04 -26.81
CA ARG A 499 -12.41 -11.41 -26.70
C ARG A 499 -13.80 -11.44 -27.33
N THR A 500 -14.03 -12.43 -28.19
CA THR A 500 -15.31 -12.65 -28.88
C THR A 500 -15.83 -14.04 -28.56
N ASP A 501 -17.06 -14.13 -28.06
CA ASP A 501 -17.68 -15.41 -27.74
C ASP A 501 -18.37 -16.06 -28.96
N SER A 502 -18.81 -17.31 -28.80
CA SER A 502 -19.53 -18.07 -29.84
C SER A 502 -20.89 -17.47 -30.24
N LYS A 503 -21.44 -16.54 -29.45
CA LYS A 503 -22.65 -15.76 -29.75
C LYS A 503 -22.33 -14.39 -30.37
N ARG A 504 -21.07 -14.16 -30.76
CA ARG A 504 -20.51 -12.91 -31.33
C ARG A 504 -20.60 -11.69 -30.41
N ARG A 505 -20.66 -11.88 -29.10
CA ARG A 505 -20.50 -10.79 -28.12
C ARG A 505 -19.02 -10.51 -27.96
N THR A 506 -18.67 -9.23 -27.91
CA THR A 506 -17.27 -8.77 -27.82
C THR A 506 -17.05 -7.96 -26.56
N VAL A 507 -15.89 -8.15 -25.93
CA VAL A 507 -15.41 -7.32 -24.82
C VAL A 507 -13.94 -6.99 -24.99
N THR A 508 -13.52 -5.88 -24.42
CA THR A 508 -12.16 -5.35 -24.59
C THR A 508 -11.53 -4.90 -23.27
N ALA A 509 -10.23 -5.08 -23.15
CA ALA A 509 -9.40 -4.52 -22.07
C ALA A 509 -8.18 -3.80 -22.66
N THR A 510 -7.77 -2.68 -22.07
CA THR A 510 -6.69 -1.83 -22.61
C THR A 510 -5.64 -1.49 -21.54
N LYS A 511 -4.36 -1.51 -21.94
CA LYS A 511 -3.20 -1.08 -21.14
C LYS A 511 -2.29 -0.17 -21.96
N THR A 512 -1.62 0.77 -21.30
CA THR A 512 -0.68 1.69 -21.95
C THR A 512 0.76 1.21 -21.78
N VAL A 513 1.51 1.19 -22.89
CA VAL A 513 2.96 0.94 -22.92
C VAL A 513 3.69 2.17 -23.43
N ILE A 514 4.79 2.55 -22.79
CA ILE A 514 5.60 3.70 -23.19
C ILE A 514 6.96 3.20 -23.69
N ALA A 515 7.21 3.33 -25.00
CA ALA A 515 8.52 3.09 -25.59
C ALA A 515 9.35 4.39 -25.58
N GLN A 516 10.50 4.41 -24.92
CA GLN A 516 11.37 5.57 -24.77
C GLN A 516 12.72 5.33 -25.42
N ALA A 517 13.16 6.21 -26.32
CA ALA A 517 14.49 6.12 -26.90
C ALA A 517 15.57 6.43 -25.85
N ASP A 518 16.68 5.70 -25.88
CA ASP A 518 17.85 6.06 -25.09
C ASP A 518 18.44 7.38 -25.59
N ILE A 519 18.77 8.25 -24.65
CA ILE A 519 19.61 9.42 -24.90
C ILE A 519 21.03 8.87 -25.10
N LYS A 520 21.58 9.01 -26.30
CA LYS A 520 22.96 8.62 -26.63
C LYS A 520 23.93 9.29 -25.64
N PRO A 521 24.79 8.55 -24.91
CA PRO A 521 25.89 9.15 -24.17
C PRO A 521 26.95 9.66 -25.15
N ASP A 522 27.41 10.90 -24.96
CA ASP A 522 28.60 11.42 -25.64
C ASP A 522 29.85 10.61 -25.26
N ALA A 523 30.76 10.47 -26.22
CA ALA A 523 31.82 9.46 -26.25
C ALA A 523 33.00 9.66 -25.27
N ASP A 524 32.86 10.42 -24.18
CA ASP A 524 34.00 10.82 -23.32
C ASP A 524 33.83 10.56 -21.80
N THR A 525 32.88 9.73 -21.37
CA THR A 525 32.71 9.41 -19.94
C THR A 525 33.39 8.07 -19.58
N PRO A 526 34.25 8.00 -18.55
CA PRO A 526 34.88 6.74 -18.14
C PRO A 526 33.82 5.76 -17.60
N ALA A 527 34.02 4.48 -17.94
CA ALA A 527 33.11 3.36 -17.74
C ALA A 527 32.28 3.42 -16.45
N ALA A 528 31.02 3.82 -16.59
CA ALA A 528 30.00 3.59 -15.59
C ALA A 528 29.90 2.08 -15.33
N ALA A 529 29.86 1.69 -14.06
CA ALA A 529 29.74 0.30 -13.65
C ALA A 529 28.61 -0.40 -14.44
N LEU A 530 28.97 -1.41 -15.23
CA LEU A 530 28.01 -2.27 -15.92
C LEU A 530 27.07 -2.88 -14.87
N LEU A 531 25.83 -2.43 -14.83
CA LEU A 531 24.76 -3.13 -14.13
C LEU A 531 24.38 -4.35 -14.98
N CYS A 532 24.74 -5.53 -14.51
CA CYS A 532 24.25 -6.80 -15.06
C CYS A 532 22.82 -7.02 -14.59
N ARG A 533 21.91 -7.38 -15.51
CA ARG A 533 20.53 -7.77 -15.23
C ARG A 533 20.36 -9.22 -15.67
N LEU A 534 19.86 -10.06 -14.77
CA LEU A 534 19.69 -11.48 -14.98
C LEU A 534 18.19 -11.81 -14.93
N ALA A 535 17.70 -12.56 -15.91
CA ALA A 535 16.36 -13.14 -15.92
C ALA A 535 16.45 -14.64 -15.67
N LEU A 536 15.60 -15.16 -14.79
CA LEU A 536 15.45 -16.60 -14.53
C LEU A 536 14.17 -17.09 -15.22
N THR A 537 14.22 -18.27 -15.82
CA THR A 537 13.05 -18.88 -16.47
C THR A 537 12.97 -20.38 -16.13
N PRO A 538 11.94 -20.81 -15.37
CA PRO A 538 10.99 -19.96 -14.65
C PRO A 538 11.68 -19.19 -13.50
N ASP A 539 11.08 -18.07 -13.09
CA ASP A 539 11.56 -17.24 -11.97
C ASP A 539 11.31 -17.89 -10.60
N ILE A 540 10.41 -18.88 -10.54
CA ILE A 540 10.18 -19.81 -9.44
C ILE A 540 10.05 -21.21 -10.04
N ALA A 541 10.79 -22.18 -9.50
CA ALA A 541 10.75 -23.58 -9.94
C ALA A 541 10.64 -24.53 -8.74
N LEU A 542 10.04 -25.69 -8.94
CA LEU A 542 10.01 -26.75 -7.92
C LEU A 542 11.40 -27.41 -7.79
N VAL A 543 11.65 -28.05 -6.64
CA VAL A 543 12.85 -28.86 -6.40
C VAL A 543 12.95 -29.95 -7.48
N GLY A 544 14.03 -29.94 -8.26
CA GLY A 544 14.23 -30.83 -9.42
C GLY A 544 13.82 -30.29 -10.79
N GLU A 545 13.27 -29.07 -10.90
CA GLU A 545 12.99 -28.42 -12.18
C GLU A 545 14.18 -27.59 -12.71
N HIS A 546 14.30 -27.50 -14.03
CA HIS A 546 15.38 -26.76 -14.68
C HIS A 546 15.09 -25.26 -14.72
N VAL A 547 15.98 -24.45 -14.12
CA VAL A 547 15.96 -22.99 -14.22
C VAL A 547 17.03 -22.52 -15.18
N THR A 548 16.63 -21.74 -16.19
CA THR A 548 17.54 -21.11 -17.15
C THR A 548 17.83 -19.68 -16.71
N ALA A 549 19.10 -19.35 -16.50
CA ALA A 549 19.54 -17.99 -16.20
C ALA A 549 20.07 -17.30 -17.46
N THR A 550 19.42 -16.22 -17.88
CA THR A 550 19.74 -15.47 -19.10
C THR A 550 20.17 -14.05 -18.74
N ASP A 551 21.32 -13.62 -19.26
CA ASP A 551 21.78 -12.24 -19.17
C ASP A 551 20.93 -11.36 -20.09
N VAL A 552 20.18 -10.42 -19.50
CA VAL A 552 19.29 -9.48 -20.19
C VAL A 552 19.79 -8.04 -20.10
N SER A 553 21.06 -7.86 -19.75
CA SER A 553 21.67 -6.53 -19.58
C SER A 553 21.92 -5.78 -20.89
N GLY A 554 21.89 -6.47 -22.04
CA GLY A 554 22.02 -5.87 -23.37
C GLY A 554 23.43 -5.36 -23.71
N HIS A 555 24.45 -5.70 -22.92
CA HIS A 555 25.83 -5.23 -23.15
C HIS A 555 26.47 -5.97 -24.34
N THR A 556 26.89 -5.22 -25.36
CA THR A 556 27.47 -5.77 -26.60
C THR A 556 28.98 -6.01 -26.55
N HIS A 557 29.67 -5.51 -25.51
CA HIS A 557 31.11 -5.63 -25.29
C HIS A 557 31.46 -6.40 -24.00
N VAL A 558 30.84 -7.56 -23.81
CA VAL A 558 31.08 -8.41 -22.62
C VAL A 558 32.14 -9.46 -22.95
N THR A 559 33.32 -9.36 -22.32
CA THR A 559 34.43 -10.31 -22.51
C THR A 559 34.31 -11.56 -21.62
N ARG A 560 33.57 -11.49 -20.51
CA ARG A 560 33.32 -12.62 -19.60
C ARG A 560 31.98 -12.43 -18.88
N ARG A 561 31.22 -13.52 -18.75
CA ARG A 561 30.01 -13.60 -17.91
C ARG A 561 30.25 -14.59 -16.77
N GLN A 562 29.83 -14.24 -15.56
CA GLN A 562 29.86 -15.12 -14.40
C GLN A 562 28.50 -15.02 -13.68
N ILE A 563 27.90 -16.17 -13.40
CA ILE A 563 26.65 -16.28 -12.64
C ILE A 563 27.02 -16.97 -11.34
N ARG A 564 26.72 -16.33 -10.20
CA ARG A 564 26.92 -16.88 -8.86
C ARG A 564 25.55 -17.19 -8.26
N TRP A 565 25.32 -18.46 -7.97
CA TRP A 565 24.15 -18.91 -7.21
C TRP A 565 24.51 -18.89 -5.73
N THR A 566 23.69 -18.27 -4.89
CA THR A 566 23.86 -18.28 -3.43
C THR A 566 22.71 -19.04 -2.79
N ALA A 567 22.97 -20.25 -2.33
CA ALA A 567 22.14 -20.86 -1.29
C ALA A 567 22.53 -20.23 0.05
N ALA A 568 21.57 -20.04 0.96
CA ALA A 568 21.87 -19.58 2.31
C ALA A 568 22.69 -20.66 3.05
N GLY A 569 24.03 -20.60 3.04
CA GLY A 569 24.83 -21.47 3.90
C GLY A 569 26.32 -21.61 3.66
N ASP A 570 26.81 -21.94 2.46
CA ASP A 570 28.23 -22.34 2.28
C ASP A 570 28.85 -21.81 0.97
N TYR A 571 30.12 -21.38 1.05
CA TYR A 571 30.90 -20.82 -0.06
C TYR A 571 31.83 -21.89 -0.67
N GLU A 572 31.70 -22.18 -1.95
CA GLU A 572 32.79 -22.75 -2.76
C GLU A 572 32.91 -22.04 -4.12
N ASP A 573 34.14 -21.70 -4.49
CA ASP A 573 34.47 -21.02 -5.74
C ASP A 573 34.65 -22.03 -6.89
N PHE A 574 33.96 -21.80 -8.02
CA PHE A 574 34.23 -22.49 -9.29
C PHE A 574 34.74 -21.52 -10.35
N THR A 575 35.78 -21.94 -11.07
CA THR A 575 36.30 -21.25 -12.26
C THR A 575 35.93 -22.04 -13.52
N PRO A 576 35.22 -21.45 -14.50
CA PRO A 576 34.93 -22.16 -15.74
C PRO A 576 36.03 -21.91 -16.78
N ALA A 577 36.54 -23.01 -17.36
CA ALA A 577 37.17 -22.99 -18.67
C ALA A 577 36.10 -23.12 -19.77
N GLU A 578 36.45 -22.61 -20.95
CA GLU A 578 35.60 -22.38 -22.11
C GLU A 578 34.81 -23.63 -22.58
N ASN A 579 33.57 -23.39 -22.98
CA ASN A 579 32.72 -24.29 -23.78
C ASN A 579 32.61 -25.75 -23.30
N ALA A 580 31.80 -25.98 -22.26
CA ALA A 580 31.18 -27.29 -22.04
C ALA A 580 29.79 -27.15 -21.39
N LEU A 581 28.78 -27.66 -22.10
CA LEU A 581 27.61 -28.31 -21.49
C LEU A 581 28.09 -29.45 -20.57
N VAL A 582 27.23 -29.87 -19.61
CA VAL A 582 27.30 -31.04 -18.68
C VAL A 582 27.46 -30.58 -17.21
N ASN A 583 26.68 -31.02 -16.21
CA ASN A 583 25.59 -32.00 -16.08
C ASN A 583 24.61 -31.53 -14.98
N PRO A 584 23.33 -31.94 -15.02
CA PRO A 584 22.32 -31.68 -14.01
C PRO A 584 22.37 -32.77 -12.94
N GLU A 585 22.75 -32.45 -11.71
CA GLU A 585 22.48 -33.28 -10.55
C GLU A 585 22.81 -32.50 -9.28
N ARG A 586 21.93 -31.57 -8.91
CA ARG A 586 21.63 -31.25 -7.51
C ARG A 586 20.15 -30.90 -7.47
N GLN A 587 19.40 -31.76 -6.76
CA GLN A 587 18.00 -31.56 -6.40
C GLN A 587 17.81 -30.22 -5.69
#